data_AF-A0A538AB60-F1
#
_entry.id   AF-A0A538AB60-F1
#
_cell.length_a   1.000
_cell.length_b   1.000
_cell.length_c   1.000
_cell.angle_alpha   90.00
_cell.angle_beta   90.00
_cell.angle_gamma   90.00
#
_symmetry.space_group_name_H-M   'P 1'
#
loop_
_entity.id
_entity.type
_entity.pdbx_description
1 polymer ?
#
loop_
_entity_poly.entity_id
_entity_poly.type
_entity_poly.pdbx_seq_one_letter_code
_entity_poly.pdbx_strand_id
1 'polypeptide(L)'
;MFEALIESWEGEETVVHYDAPSGTWMFVCLHSSALGPASGGTRMKVYDTASDGLADAMDLSAAMTRKFAVAGLPMGGGKAVLAVRALPDPDARRRVIERYADIVASLRGAYWTGPDT
;
A
#
# COMPACT_ATOMS: atom_id res chain seq x y z
N MET A 1 -5.51 6.01 16.16
CA MET A 1 -6.61 5.22 15.59
C MET A 1 -6.54 5.40 14.09
N PHE A 2 -6.73 4.34 13.29
CA PHE A 2 -6.63 4.44 11.83
C PHE A 2 -7.66 5.41 11.26
N GLU A 3 -8.83 5.47 11.88
CA GLU A 3 -9.97 6.30 11.53
C GLU A 3 -9.56 7.76 11.37
N ALA A 4 -8.90 8.34 12.37
CA ALA A 4 -8.46 9.73 12.33
C ALA A 4 -7.45 10.02 11.21
N LEU A 5 -6.55 9.06 10.91
CA LEU A 5 -5.62 9.20 9.79
C LEU A 5 -6.38 9.18 8.46
N ILE A 6 -7.27 8.21 8.27
CA ILE A 6 -8.05 8.03 7.03
C ILE A 6 -8.98 9.22 6.79
N GLU A 7 -9.69 9.70 7.81
CA GLU A 7 -10.61 10.83 7.69
C GLU A 7 -9.90 12.15 7.35
N SER A 8 -8.65 12.31 7.80
CA SER A 8 -7.84 13.50 7.53
C SER A 8 -7.08 13.45 6.21
N TRP A 9 -7.03 12.28 5.56
CA TRP A 9 -6.21 12.05 4.39
C TRP A 9 -6.96 12.40 3.08
N GLU A 10 -6.30 13.09 2.16
CA GLU A 10 -6.89 13.60 0.92
C GLU A 10 -6.97 12.55 -0.22
N GLY A 11 -6.68 11.28 0.07
CA GLY A 11 -6.71 10.20 -0.92
C GLY A 11 -8.11 9.65 -1.20
N GLU A 12 -8.24 8.93 -2.32
CA GLU A 12 -9.51 8.41 -2.80
C GLU A 12 -9.97 7.16 -2.02
N GLU A 13 -9.05 6.25 -1.70
CA GLU A 13 -9.38 4.97 -1.08
C GLU A 13 -8.23 4.41 -0.23
N THR A 14 -8.57 3.83 0.93
CA THR A 14 -7.65 3.07 1.77
C THR A 14 -8.18 1.66 1.98
N VAL A 15 -7.38 0.65 1.62
CA VAL A 15 -7.61 -0.74 2.00
C VAL A 15 -6.75 -1.07 3.21
N VAL A 16 -7.40 -1.55 4.27
CA VAL A 16 -6.74 -2.03 5.48
C VAL A 16 -7.06 -3.51 5.65
N HIS A 17 -6.03 -4.34 5.76
CA HIS A 17 -6.19 -5.77 5.98
C HIS A 17 -5.23 -6.26 7.07
N TYR A 18 -5.70 -7.14 7.95
CA TYR A 18 -4.87 -7.83 8.92
C TYR A 18 -4.80 -9.32 8.61
N ASP A 19 -3.60 -9.83 8.41
CA ASP A 19 -3.35 -11.26 8.24
C ASP A 19 -2.97 -11.90 9.57
N ALA A 20 -3.92 -12.58 10.21
CA ALA A 20 -3.71 -13.20 11.52
C ALA A 20 -2.59 -14.27 11.54
N PRO A 21 -2.45 -15.16 10.54
CA PRO A 21 -1.36 -16.15 10.51
C PRO A 21 0.05 -15.55 10.55
N SER A 22 0.32 -14.48 9.79
CA SER A 22 1.63 -13.80 9.82
C SER A 22 1.72 -12.68 10.86
N GLY A 23 0.59 -12.22 11.39
CA GLY A 23 0.51 -11.04 12.25
C GLY A 23 0.82 -9.73 11.50
N THR A 24 0.67 -9.71 10.18
CA THR A 24 1.03 -8.59 9.31
C THR A 24 -0.17 -7.67 9.06
N TRP A 25 0.05 -6.37 9.21
CA TRP A 25 -0.87 -5.36 8.69
C TRP A 25 -0.52 -5.03 7.25
N MET A 26 -1.51 -4.97 6.38
CA MET A 26 -1.35 -4.71 4.95
C MET A 26 -2.22 -3.52 4.58
N PHE A 27 -1.58 -2.52 4.00
CA PHE A 27 -2.22 -1.28 3.59
C PHE A 27 -2.05 -1.11 2.09
N VAL A 28 -3.12 -0.72 1.40
CA VAL A 28 -3.07 -0.24 0.01
C VAL A 28 -3.78 1.10 -0.03
N CYS A 29 -3.03 2.17 -0.27
CA CYS A 29 -3.54 3.54 -0.30
C CYS A 29 -3.55 4.03 -1.74
N LEU A 30 -4.71 4.45 -2.23
CA LEU A 30 -4.92 5.03 -3.56
C LEU A 30 -5.12 6.53 -3.36
N HIS A 31 -4.10 7.32 -3.69
CA HIS A 31 -4.17 8.77 -3.51
C HIS A 31 -4.95 9.44 -4.64
N SER A 32 -4.70 9.06 -5.90
CA SER A 32 -5.48 9.59 -7.02
C SER A 32 -5.51 8.65 -8.22
N SER A 33 -6.65 8.57 -8.89
CA SER A 33 -6.88 7.88 -10.16
C SER A 33 -7.13 8.82 -11.35
N ALA A 34 -6.94 10.14 -11.16
CA ALA A 34 -7.32 11.16 -12.15
C ALA A 34 -6.65 11.02 -13.54
N LEU A 35 -5.43 10.46 -13.59
CA LEU A 35 -4.68 10.24 -14.83
C LEU A 35 -4.74 8.79 -15.34
N GLY A 36 -5.39 7.89 -14.61
CA GLY A 36 -5.41 6.46 -14.86
C GLY A 36 -5.36 5.65 -13.57
N PRO A 37 -5.30 4.30 -13.64
CA PRO A 37 -5.23 3.43 -12.47
C PRO A 37 -4.09 3.82 -11.51
N ALA A 38 -4.35 3.72 -10.21
CA ALA A 38 -3.34 4.01 -9.21
C ALA A 38 -2.18 3.01 -9.33
N SER A 39 -0.94 3.49 -9.36
CA SER A 39 0.24 2.63 -9.48
C SER A 39 1.23 2.91 -8.36
N GLY A 40 1.94 1.89 -7.88
CA GLY A 40 2.87 2.05 -6.77
C GLY A 40 3.66 0.81 -6.41
N GLY A 41 4.80 1.00 -5.75
CA GLY A 41 5.56 -0.12 -5.21
C GLY A 41 4.96 -0.68 -3.91
N THR A 42 5.25 -1.94 -3.60
CA THR A 42 4.97 -2.57 -2.31
C THR A 42 6.19 -2.56 -1.43
N ARG A 43 6.09 -1.91 -0.28
CA ARG A 43 7.10 -1.91 0.77
C ARG A 43 6.83 -2.99 1.80
N MET A 44 7.85 -3.73 2.22
CA MET A 44 7.75 -4.70 3.32
C MET A 44 8.72 -4.29 4.42
N LYS A 45 8.20 -3.76 5.52
CA LYS A 45 9.03 -3.13 6.56
C LYS A 45 8.44 -3.35 7.95
N VAL A 46 9.31 -3.35 8.95
CA VAL A 46 8.93 -3.33 10.37
C VAL A 46 8.66 -1.89 10.80
N TYR A 47 7.54 -1.67 11.48
CA TYR A 47 7.14 -0.39 12.05
C TYR A 47 6.92 -0.53 13.55
N ASP A 48 7.10 0.57 14.29
CA ASP A 48 6.82 0.62 15.73
C ASP A 48 5.33 0.39 16.00
N THR A 49 4.47 0.99 15.18
CA THR A 49 3.03 0.76 15.20
C THR A 49 2.47 0.53 13.81
N ALA A 50 1.31 -0.12 13.74
CA ALA A 50 0.60 -0.28 12.48
C ALA A 50 0.15 1.07 11.89
N SER A 51 -0.05 2.10 12.73
CA SER A 51 -0.43 3.45 12.27
C SER A 51 0.70 4.13 11.52
N ASP A 52 1.96 3.87 11.91
CA ASP A 52 3.13 4.38 11.18
C ASP A 52 3.23 3.77 9.79
N GLY A 53 2.88 2.48 9.66
CA GLY A 53 2.82 1.80 8.36
C GLY A 53 1.71 2.35 7.46
N LEU A 54 0.55 2.69 8.03
CA LEU A 54 -0.54 3.34 7.30
C LEU A 54 -0.15 4.74 6.82
N ALA A 55 0.43 5.56 7.71
CA ALA A 55 0.90 6.90 7.37
C ALA A 55 1.97 6.88 6.26
N ASP A 56 2.93 5.95 6.32
CA ASP A 56 3.93 5.80 5.24
C ASP A 56 3.28 5.44 3.90
N ALA A 57 2.27 4.57 3.89
CA ALA A 57 1.53 4.24 2.67
C ALA A 57 0.78 5.45 2.09
N MET A 58 0.14 6.25 2.96
CA MET A 58 -0.58 7.48 2.59
C MET A 58 0.38 8.52 1.99
N ASP A 59 1.50 8.82 2.65
CA ASP A 59 2.48 9.80 2.17
C ASP A 59 3.11 9.39 0.84
N LEU A 60 3.49 8.11 0.72
CA LEU A 60 4.14 7.61 -0.49
C LEU A 60 3.18 7.49 -1.66
N SER A 61 1.90 7.17 -1.44
CA SER A 61 0.91 7.15 -2.53
C SER A 61 0.69 8.55 -3.11
N ALA A 62 0.67 9.59 -2.27
CA ALA A 62 0.65 10.99 -2.72
C ALA A 62 1.92 11.36 -3.51
N ALA A 63 3.09 10.89 -3.07
CA ALA A 63 4.34 11.06 -3.81
C ALA A 63 4.29 10.37 -5.19
N MET A 64 3.67 9.18 -5.29
CA MET A 64 3.50 8.48 -6.57
C MET A 64 2.58 9.24 -7.53
N THR A 65 1.50 9.86 -7.05
CA THR A 65 0.65 10.72 -7.89
C THR A 65 1.47 11.84 -8.51
N ARG A 66 2.24 12.56 -7.69
CA ARG A 66 3.09 13.68 -8.15
C ARG A 66 4.16 13.19 -9.12
N LYS A 67 4.81 12.06 -8.81
CA LYS A 67 5.86 11.46 -9.65
C LYS A 67 5.33 11.15 -11.05
N PHE A 68 4.19 10.47 -11.15
CA PHE A 68 3.64 10.10 -12.46
C PHE A 68 3.10 11.29 -13.23
N ALA A 69 2.45 12.24 -12.55
CA ALA A 69 1.98 13.47 -13.17
C ALA A 69 3.13 14.28 -13.78
N VAL A 70 4.22 14.50 -13.03
CA VAL A 70 5.41 15.22 -13.52
C VAL A 70 6.12 14.45 -14.64
N ALA A 71 6.10 13.13 -14.60
CA ALA A 71 6.66 12.29 -15.66
C ALA A 71 5.77 12.19 -16.92
N GLY A 72 4.56 12.78 -16.91
CA GLY A 72 3.61 12.70 -18.02
C GLY A 72 3.07 11.29 -18.27
N LEU A 73 3.04 10.45 -17.23
CA LEU A 73 2.58 9.06 -17.33
C LEU A 73 1.07 8.96 -17.05
N PRO A 74 0.31 8.15 -17.80
CA PRO A 74 -1.14 7.97 -17.63
C PRO A 74 -1.43 7.03 -16.45
N MET A 75 -0.91 7.38 -15.28
CA MET A 75 -1.03 6.58 -14.06
C MET A 75 -1.39 7.47 -12.88
N GLY A 76 -2.33 7.00 -12.08
CA GLY A 76 -2.61 7.52 -10.76
C GLY A 76 -1.54 7.13 -9.75
N GLY A 77 -1.63 7.66 -8.53
CA GLY A 77 -0.70 7.34 -7.44
C GLY A 77 -1.31 6.40 -6.42
N GLY A 78 -0.63 5.28 -6.17
CA GLY A 78 -0.93 4.38 -5.08
C GLY A 78 0.35 3.94 -4.37
N LYS A 79 0.19 3.26 -3.24
CA LYS A 79 1.30 2.58 -2.55
C LYS A 79 0.74 1.45 -1.70
N ALA A 80 1.50 0.37 -1.60
CA ALA A 80 1.24 -0.68 -0.62
C ALA A 80 2.35 -0.76 0.45
N VAL A 81 1.95 -1.01 1.69
CA VAL A 81 2.86 -1.28 2.82
C VAL A 81 2.41 -2.56 3.52
N LEU A 82 3.33 -3.51 3.63
CA LEU A 82 3.22 -4.72 4.42
C LEU A 82 4.00 -4.50 5.72
N ALA A 83 3.30 -4.05 6.76
CA ALA A 83 3.83 -3.80 8.09
C ALA A 83 3.97 -5.13 8.86
N VAL A 84 5.12 -5.77 8.64
CA VAL A 84 5.47 -7.06 9.25
C VAL A 84 6.02 -6.85 10.67
N ARG A 85 5.83 -7.81 11.57
CA ARG A 85 6.37 -7.75 12.94
C ARG A 85 7.88 -7.93 13.01
N ALA A 86 8.43 -8.69 12.08
CA ALA A 86 9.85 -8.94 11.88
C ALA A 86 10.07 -9.27 10.39
N LEU A 87 11.31 -9.15 9.92
CA LEU A 87 11.63 -9.56 8.56
C LEU A 87 11.43 -11.08 8.41
N PRO A 88 10.54 -11.53 7.51
CA PRO A 88 10.24 -12.95 7.36
C PRO A 88 11.37 -13.69 6.63
N ASP A 89 11.54 -14.97 6.94
CA ASP A 89 12.30 -15.89 6.10
C ASP A 89 11.66 -16.04 4.69
N PRO A 90 12.33 -16.65 3.71
CA PRO A 90 11.82 -16.75 2.35
C PRO A 90 10.42 -17.39 2.22
N ASP A 91 10.10 -18.38 3.03
CA ASP A 91 8.81 -19.09 2.95
C ASP A 91 7.70 -18.28 3.61
N ALA A 92 7.98 -17.67 4.76
CA ALA A 92 7.07 -16.73 5.40
C ALA A 92 6.82 -15.50 4.52
N ARG A 93 7.86 -14.99 3.85
CA ARG A 93 7.77 -13.88 2.90
C ARG A 93 6.86 -14.23 1.74
N ARG A 94 6.99 -15.45 1.19
CA ARG A 94 6.13 -15.94 0.12
C ARG A 94 4.66 -15.93 0.55
N ARG A 95 4.33 -16.49 1.71
CA ARG A 95 2.95 -16.54 2.22
C ARG A 95 2.34 -15.14 2.42
N VAL A 96 3.13 -14.20 2.94
CA VAL A 96 2.72 -12.80 3.10
C VAL A 96 2.44 -12.15 1.74
N ILE A 97 3.29 -12.39 0.74
CA ILE A 97 3.11 -11.88 -0.63
C ILE A 97 1.89 -12.51 -1.31
N GLU A 98 1.67 -13.81 -1.16
CA GLU A 98 0.49 -14.51 -1.69
C GLU A 98 -0.80 -13.91 -1.10
N ARG A 99 -0.83 -13.68 0.22
CA ARG A 99 -1.98 -13.02 0.85
C ARG A 99 -2.18 -11.58 0.34
N TYR A 100 -1.10 -10.84 0.15
CA TYR A 100 -1.16 -9.51 -0.46
C TYR A 100 -1.66 -9.54 -1.90
N ALA A 101 -1.28 -10.55 -2.69
CA ALA A 101 -1.72 -10.70 -4.07
C ALA A 101 -3.25 -10.86 -4.18
N ASP A 102 -3.88 -11.59 -3.24
CA ASP A 102 -5.35 -11.69 -3.18
C ASP A 102 -6.01 -10.31 -2.98
N ILE A 103 -5.41 -9.46 -2.14
CA ILE A 103 -5.89 -8.09 -1.90
C ILE A 103 -5.79 -7.27 -3.19
N VAL A 104 -4.63 -7.29 -3.86
CA VAL A 104 -4.44 -6.56 -5.12
C VAL A 104 -5.39 -7.07 -6.20
N ALA A 105 -5.59 -8.38 -6.30
CA ALA A 105 -6.54 -8.97 -7.25
C ALA A 105 -7.98 -8.51 -7.00
N SER A 106 -8.38 -8.36 -5.72
CA SER A 106 -9.71 -7.88 -5.35
C SER A 106 -10.00 -6.44 -5.81
N LEU A 107 -8.96 -5.63 -6.05
CA LEU A 107 -9.06 -4.26 -6.54
C LEU A 107 -9.33 -4.17 -8.05
N ARG A 108 -9.37 -5.30 -8.76
CA ARG A 108 -9.82 -5.38 -10.17
C ARG A 108 -9.17 -4.35 -11.11
N GLY A 109 -7.89 -4.08 -10.90
CA GLY A 109 -7.11 -3.15 -11.72
C GLY A 109 -7.21 -1.68 -11.33
N ALA A 110 -7.91 -1.35 -10.23
CA ALA A 110 -7.85 0.00 -9.64
C ALA A 110 -6.45 0.34 -9.11
N TYR A 111 -5.67 -0.69 -8.72
CA TYR A 111 -4.29 -0.55 -8.26
C TYR A 111 -3.33 -1.52 -8.97
N TRP A 112 -2.18 -1.00 -9.40
CA TRP A 112 -1.11 -1.74 -10.06
C TRP A 112 0.16 -1.67 -9.22
N THR A 113 0.67 -2.83 -8.83
CA THR A 113 1.78 -2.90 -7.88
C THR A 113 3.15 -3.07 -8.54
N GLY A 114 4.22 -2.74 -7.84
CA GLY A 114 5.62 -2.97 -8.24
C GLY A 114 6.55 -3.25 -7.06
N PRO A 115 7.85 -3.46 -7.29
CA PRO A 115 8.83 -3.65 -6.22
C PRO A 115 9.12 -2.33 -5.48
N ASP A 116 9.34 -2.42 -4.18
CA ASP A 116 9.91 -1.39 -3.31
C ASP A 116 10.73 -2.06 -2.20
N THR A 117 11.32 -1.26 -1.31
CA THR A 117 12.14 -1.73 -0.18
C THR A 117 11.33 -2.48 0.86
#